data_AF-A0A3C1VRQ0-F1
#
_entry.id   AF-A0A3C1VRQ0-F1
#
_cell.length_a   1.000
_cell.length_b   1.000
_cell.length_c   1.000
_cell.angle_alpha   90.00
_cell.angle_beta   90.00
_cell.angle_gamma   90.00
#
_symmetry.space_group_name_H-M   'P 1'
#
loop_
_entity.id
_entity.type
_entity.pdbx_description
1 polymer ?
#
loop_
_entity_poly.entity_id
_entity_poly.type
_entity_poly.pdbx_seq_one_letter_code
_entity_poly.pdbx_strand_id
1 'polypeptide(L)'
;GRNALLLENQPFNAQVGILGHELAHTVYYLDRSFFGILGDAICQLGDCRIQFERATDRRLIDYGLGWQRFDHALYVRGQIYGSREAAMGSQGGGGAYMSPAELLGIMEADEQYSD
;
A
#
# COMPACT_ATOMS: atom_id res chain seq x y z
N GLY A 1 -4.37 17.03 -4.82
CA GLY A 1 -3.54 16.36 -5.84
C GLY A 1 -2.18 15.93 -5.26
N ARG A 2 -1.06 16.36 -5.86
CA ARG A 2 0.30 15.87 -5.51
C ARG A 2 0.76 16.17 -4.08
N ASN A 3 0.33 17.28 -3.49
CA ASN A 3 0.70 17.62 -2.11
C ASN A 3 0.20 16.60 -1.09
N ALA A 4 -0.83 15.82 -1.42
CA ALA A 4 -1.35 14.75 -0.56
C ALA A 4 -0.37 13.56 -0.42
N LEU A 5 0.61 13.45 -1.32
CA LEU A 5 1.65 12.42 -1.24
C LEU A 5 2.78 12.83 -0.28
N LEU A 6 2.93 14.13 0.02
CA LEU A 6 3.95 14.58 0.97
C LEU A 6 3.61 14.05 2.36
N LEU A 7 4.58 13.40 2.99
CA LEU A 7 4.40 12.73 4.29
C LEU A 7 3.82 13.68 5.34
N GLU A 8 4.35 14.90 5.43
CA GLU A 8 3.93 15.92 6.41
C GLU A 8 2.47 16.35 6.28
N ASN A 9 1.88 16.18 5.09
CA ASN A 9 0.50 16.58 4.84
C ASN A 9 -0.50 15.48 5.17
N GLN A 10 -0.05 14.28 5.51
CA GLN A 10 -0.93 13.15 5.81
C GLN A 10 -1.26 13.09 7.30
N PRO A 11 -2.44 12.59 7.72
CA PRO A 11 -2.72 12.29 9.12
C PRO A 11 -1.70 11.30 9.70
N PHE A 12 -1.43 11.37 10.99
CA PHE A 12 -0.41 10.53 11.64
C PHE A 12 -0.56 9.03 11.33
N ASN A 13 -1.77 8.48 11.40
CA ASN A 13 -1.99 7.05 11.11
C ASN A 13 -1.68 6.68 9.64
N ALA A 14 -1.97 7.59 8.71
CA ALA A 14 -1.60 7.44 7.30
C ALA A 14 -0.09 7.56 7.06
N GLN A 15 0.60 8.42 7.82
CA GLN A 15 2.07 8.50 7.80
C GLN A 15 2.71 7.19 8.24
N VAL A 16 2.20 6.58 9.32
CA VAL A 16 2.65 5.24 9.77
C VAL A 16 2.42 4.21 8.64
N GLY A 17 1.30 4.31 7.92
CA GLY A 17 0.97 3.39 6.83
C GLY A 17 1.96 3.44 5.67
N ILE A 18 2.30 4.65 5.19
CA ILE A 18 3.25 4.79 4.08
C ILE A 18 4.69 4.47 4.51
N LEU A 19 5.11 4.86 5.71
CA LEU A 19 6.43 4.47 6.23
C LEU A 19 6.52 2.96 6.42
N GLY A 20 5.45 2.33 6.91
CA GLY A 20 5.34 0.88 7.00
C GLY A 20 5.46 0.21 5.64
N HIS A 21 4.83 0.75 4.59
CA HIS A 21 4.93 0.24 3.23
C HIS A 21 6.39 0.22 2.73
N GLU A 22 7.12 1.33 2.92
CA GLU A 22 8.55 1.39 2.54
C GLU A 22 9.42 0.43 3.36
N LEU A 23 9.09 0.21 4.64
CA LEU A 23 9.75 -0.81 5.46
C LEU A 23 9.41 -2.23 4.99
N ALA A 24 8.18 -2.49 4.53
CA ALA A 24 7.78 -3.78 3.98
C ALA A 24 8.50 -4.12 2.67
N HIS A 25 8.90 -3.12 1.88
CA HIS A 25 9.88 -3.31 0.78
C HIS A 25 11.24 -3.76 1.33
N THR A 26 11.73 -3.11 2.39
CA THR A 26 13.01 -3.49 3.00
C THR A 26 12.98 -4.93 3.51
N VAL A 27 11.91 -5.33 4.20
CA VAL A 27 11.73 -6.71 4.69
C VAL A 27 11.82 -7.72 3.55
N TYR A 28 11.18 -7.45 2.40
CA TYR A 28 11.27 -8.33 1.24
C TYR A 28 12.70 -8.60 0.79
N TYR A 29 13.57 -7.58 0.86
CA TYR A 29 14.95 -7.70 0.42
C TYR A 29 15.90 -8.33 1.44
N LEU A 30 15.51 -8.44 2.72
CA LEU A 30 16.37 -9.04 3.75
C LEU A 30 16.70 -10.51 3.46
N ASP A 31 15.75 -11.25 2.89
CA ASP A 31 15.91 -12.69 2.58
C ASP A 31 16.30 -12.95 1.12
N ARG A 32 16.62 -11.90 0.35
CA ARG A 32 16.88 -12.02 -1.09
C ARG A 32 18.36 -12.26 -1.39
N SER A 33 18.60 -13.27 -2.21
CA SER A 33 19.94 -13.51 -2.78
C SER A 33 20.29 -12.44 -3.83
N PHE A 34 21.58 -12.30 -4.13
CA PHE A 34 22.07 -11.38 -5.16
C PHE A 34 21.36 -11.55 -6.52
N PHE A 35 21.21 -12.80 -7.00
CA PHE A 35 20.49 -13.08 -8.25
C PHE A 35 18.98 -12.80 -8.13
N GLY A 36 18.40 -12.99 -6.93
CA GLY A 36 17.02 -12.60 -6.64
C GLY A 36 16.81 -11.10 -6.84
N ILE A 37 17.70 -10.27 -6.26
CA ILE A 37 17.66 -8.81 -6.39
C ILE A 37 17.81 -8.38 -7.85
N LEU A 38 18.70 -9.01 -8.62
CA LEU A 38 18.85 -8.71 -10.05
C LEU A 38 17.58 -9.05 -10.84
N GLY A 39 16.93 -10.17 -10.52
CA GLY A 39 15.64 -10.53 -11.08
C GLY A 39 14.55 -9.52 -10.73
N ASP A 40 14.54 -9.05 -9.48
CA ASP A 40 13.61 -8.00 -9.03
C ASP A 40 13.83 -6.70 -9.81
N ALA A 41 15.09 -6.30 -10.04
CA ALA A 41 15.42 -5.12 -10.83
C ALA A 41 14.91 -5.21 -12.29
N ILE A 42 15.01 -6.38 -12.92
CA ILE A 42 14.44 -6.59 -14.26
C ILE A 42 12.91 -6.52 -14.20
N CYS A 43 12.29 -7.10 -13.18
CA CYS A 43 10.85 -7.06 -12.99
C CYS A 43 10.32 -5.62 -12.87
N GLN A 44 11.04 -4.75 -12.15
CA GLN A 44 10.66 -3.36 -11.96
C GLN A 44 10.50 -2.56 -13.27
N LEU A 45 11.06 -3.04 -14.39
CA LEU A 45 10.96 -2.40 -15.71
C LEU A 45 9.65 -2.72 -16.45
N GLY A 46 8.86 -3.68 -15.96
CA GLY A 46 7.62 -4.12 -16.61
C GLY A 46 6.39 -4.06 -15.70
N ASP A 47 5.33 -4.74 -16.12
CA ASP A 47 4.04 -4.73 -15.42
C ASP A 47 4.08 -5.44 -14.07
N CYS A 48 5.06 -6.31 -13.83
CA CYS A 48 5.18 -6.99 -12.53
C CYS A 48 5.55 -6.03 -11.39
N ARG A 49 6.01 -4.80 -11.68
CA ARG A 49 6.08 -3.73 -10.67
C ARG A 49 4.75 -3.51 -9.95
N ILE A 50 3.61 -3.59 -10.66
CA ILE A 50 2.29 -3.42 -10.05
C ILE A 50 2.04 -4.54 -9.04
N GLN A 51 2.37 -5.78 -9.41
CA GLN A 51 2.23 -6.92 -8.50
C GLN A 51 3.18 -6.83 -7.31
N PHE A 52 4.39 -6.30 -7.51
CA PHE A 52 5.37 -6.08 -6.45
C PHE A 52 4.85 -5.11 -5.39
N GLU A 53 4.37 -3.93 -5.79
CA GLU A 53 3.80 -2.94 -4.87
C GLU A 53 2.58 -3.49 -4.12
N ARG A 54 1.71 -4.25 -4.80
CA ARG A 54 0.57 -4.93 -4.18
C ARG A 54 1.00 -6.02 -3.20
N ALA A 55 2.05 -6.77 -3.51
CA ALA A 55 2.62 -7.75 -2.59
C ALA A 55 3.24 -7.08 -1.36
N THR A 56 3.79 -5.87 -1.51
CA THR A 56 4.26 -5.05 -0.40
C THR A 56 3.12 -4.55 0.47
N ASP A 57 2.00 -4.09 -0.12
CA ASP A 57 0.78 -3.78 0.63
C ASP A 57 0.27 -4.99 1.43
N ARG A 58 0.29 -6.18 0.82
CA ARG A 58 -0.09 -7.42 1.51
C ARG A 58 0.84 -7.73 2.68
N ARG A 59 2.16 -7.67 2.46
CA ARG A 59 3.14 -7.91 3.51
C ARG A 59 2.97 -6.96 4.69
N LEU A 60 2.69 -5.69 4.41
CA LEU A 60 2.41 -4.69 5.43
C LEU A 60 1.19 -5.07 6.29
N ILE A 61 0.12 -5.56 5.65
CA ILE A 61 -1.07 -6.09 6.35
C ILE A 61 -0.67 -7.30 7.21
N ASP A 62 0.12 -8.24 6.68
CA ASP A 62 0.55 -9.41 7.43
C ASP A 62 1.41 -9.03 8.67
N TYR A 63 2.02 -7.84 8.68
CA TYR A 63 2.72 -7.25 9.83
C TYR A 63 1.84 -6.47 10.81
N GLY A 64 0.51 -6.47 10.65
CA GLY A 64 -0.40 -5.80 11.58
C GLY A 64 -0.68 -4.32 11.30
N LEU A 65 -0.23 -3.78 10.15
CA LEU A 65 -0.39 -2.35 9.80
C LEU A 65 -1.48 -2.07 8.76
N GLY A 66 -2.48 -2.96 8.67
CA GLY A 66 -3.57 -2.88 7.70
C GLY A 66 -4.40 -1.59 7.85
N TRP A 67 -4.80 -1.22 9.08
CA TRP A 67 -5.57 0.00 9.33
C TRP A 67 -4.79 1.27 8.93
N GLN A 68 -3.49 1.31 9.20
CA GLN A 68 -2.62 2.41 8.81
C GLN A 68 -2.52 2.51 7.29
N ARG A 69 -2.37 1.36 6.61
CA ARG A 69 -2.32 1.30 5.15
C ARG A 69 -3.63 1.73 4.51
N PHE A 70 -4.75 1.32 5.09
CA PHE A 70 -6.10 1.74 4.69
C PHE A 70 -6.28 3.26 4.81
N ASP A 71 -5.90 3.84 5.95
CA ASP A 71 -5.98 5.28 6.18
C ASP A 71 -5.12 6.07 5.19
N HIS A 72 -3.92 5.57 4.86
CA HIS A 72 -3.09 6.14 3.80
C HIS A 72 -3.81 6.14 2.45
N ALA A 73 -4.34 4.98 2.02
CA ALA A 73 -5.06 4.85 0.75
C ALA A 73 -6.23 5.83 0.68
N LEU A 74 -7.01 5.89 1.75
CA LEU A 74 -8.24 6.66 1.83
C LEU A 74 -7.96 8.16 1.87
N TYR A 75 -6.92 8.59 2.59
CA TYR A 75 -6.49 9.99 2.61
C TYR A 75 -6.05 10.44 1.21
N VAL A 76 -5.07 9.75 0.61
CA VAL A 76 -4.50 10.15 -0.69
C VAL A 76 -5.58 10.20 -1.77
N ARG A 77 -6.42 9.16 -1.84
CA ARG A 77 -7.51 9.11 -2.82
C ARG A 77 -8.60 10.14 -2.52
N GLY A 78 -8.91 10.42 -1.25
CA GLY A 78 -9.83 11.49 -0.88
C GLY A 78 -9.38 12.85 -1.39
N GLN A 79 -8.07 13.13 -1.34
CA GLN A 79 -7.48 14.36 -1.89
C GLN A 79 -7.40 14.41 -3.43
N ILE A 80 -7.62 13.28 -4.11
CA ILE A 80 -7.64 13.18 -5.58
C ILE A 80 -9.08 13.24 -6.11
N TYR A 81 -9.99 12.47 -5.50
CA TYR A 81 -11.38 12.33 -5.94
C TYR A 81 -12.36 13.29 -5.26
N GLY A 82 -11.89 14.08 -4.29
CA GLY A 82 -12.66 15.18 -3.67
C GLY A 82 -13.53 14.78 -2.48
N SER A 83 -13.73 13.49 -2.21
CA SER A 83 -14.40 13.01 -0.98
C SER A 83 -13.95 11.62 -0.55
N ARG A 84 -14.23 11.25 0.71
CA ARG A 84 -13.95 9.89 1.23
C ARG A 84 -14.84 8.84 0.54
N GLU A 85 -16.08 9.17 0.26
CA GLU A 85 -17.04 8.27 -0.40
C GLU A 85 -16.56 7.96 -1.83
N ALA A 86 -16.11 8.98 -2.56
CA ALA A 86 -15.54 8.80 -3.89
C ALA A 86 -14.21 8.00 -3.84
N ALA A 87 -13.41 8.19 -2.80
CA ALA A 87 -12.18 7.43 -2.59
C ALA A 87 -12.45 5.94 -2.29
N MET A 88 -13.47 5.63 -1.49
CA MET A 88 -13.91 4.25 -1.23
C MET A 88 -14.44 3.57 -2.50
N GLY A 89 -15.21 4.29 -3.31
CA GLY A 89 -15.72 3.80 -4.60
C GLY A 89 -14.68 3.76 -5.73
N SER A 90 -13.51 4.37 -5.53
CA SER A 90 -12.44 4.37 -6.53
C SER A 90 -11.77 2.99 -6.59
N GLN A 91 -12.12 2.20 -7.60
CA GLN A 91 -11.42 0.95 -7.90
C GLN A 91 -9.96 1.23 -8.32
N GLY A 92 -9.16 0.17 -8.39
CA GLY A 92 -7.76 0.19 -8.83
C GLY A 92 -7.49 1.09 -10.05
N GLY A 93 -7.18 2.36 -9.78
CA GLY A 93 -7.01 3.43 -10.77
C GLY A 93 -5.68 3.31 -11.52
N GLY A 94 -5.47 2.17 -12.19
CA GLY A 94 -4.25 1.83 -12.92
C GLY A 94 -2.98 1.76 -12.06
N GLY A 95 -3.12 1.80 -10.73
CA GLY A 95 -2.02 2.08 -9.80
C GLY A 95 -1.43 0.82 -9.19
N ALA A 96 -0.12 0.87 -8.96
CA ALA A 96 0.64 -0.13 -8.25
C ALA A 96 0.14 -0.39 -6.80
N TYR A 97 -0.66 0.52 -6.24
CA TYR A 97 -1.15 0.47 -4.87
C TYR A 97 -2.61 0.00 -4.75
N MET A 98 -2.91 -0.83 -3.77
CA MET A 98 -4.27 -1.29 -3.49
C MET A 98 -5.20 -0.14 -3.09
N SER A 99 -6.47 -0.24 -3.51
CA SER A 99 -7.55 0.68 -3.12
C SER A 99 -8.03 0.41 -1.69
N PRO A 100 -8.73 1.38 -1.05
CA PRO A 100 -9.30 1.20 0.27
C PRO A 100 -10.21 -0.02 0.36
N ALA A 101 -11.04 -0.26 -0.67
CA ALA A 101 -11.94 -1.41 -0.71
C ALA A 101 -11.19 -2.76 -0.79
N GLU A 102 -10.11 -2.82 -1.57
CA GLU A 102 -9.27 -4.03 -1.64
C GLU A 102 -8.57 -4.32 -0.31
N LEU A 103 -8.05 -3.28 0.37
CA LEU A 103 -7.39 -3.41 1.67
C LEU A 103 -8.39 -3.90 2.73
N LEU A 104 -9.59 -3.32 2.78
CA LEU A 104 -10.65 -3.77 3.70
C LEU A 104 -11.02 -5.22 3.45
N GLY A 105 -11.24 -5.62 2.19
CA GLY A 105 -11.60 -7.00 1.88
C GLY A 105 -10.52 -8.01 2.28
N ILE A 106 -9.24 -7.63 2.26
CA ILE A 106 -8.15 -8.47 2.78
C ILE A 106 -8.22 -8.54 4.31
N MET A 107 -8.37 -7.40 4.98
CA MET A 107 -8.39 -7.31 6.44
C MET A 107 -9.62 -8.03 7.04
N GLU A 108 -10.80 -7.91 6.43
CA GLU A 108 -12.02 -8.60 6.87
C GLU A 108 -11.91 -10.13 6.78
N ALA A 109 -11.05 -10.64 5.90
CA ALA A 109 -10.78 -12.07 5.76
C ALA A 109 -9.66 -12.57 6.70
N ASP A 110 -9.05 -11.68 7.48
CA ASP A 110 -7.90 -11.98 8.32
C ASP A 110 -8.29 -11.89 9.81
N GLU A 111 -8.06 -12.99 10.54
CA GLU A 111 -8.37 -13.09 11.97
C GLU A 111 -7.65 -12.03 12.80
N GLN A 112 -6.48 -11.55 12.36
CA GLN A 112 -5.72 -10.49 13.05
C GLN A 112 -6.49 -9.17 13.13
N TYR A 113 -7.42 -8.92 12.21
CA TYR A 113 -8.19 -7.68 12.11
C TYR A 113 -9.67 -7.88 12.43
N SER A 114 -10.04 -9.08 12.87
CA SER A 114 -11.37 -9.38 13.39
C SER A 114 -11.48 -8.85 14.82
N ASP A 115 -12.52 -8.05 15.11
CA ASP A 115 -12.87 -7.62 16.47
C ASP A 115 -13.35 -8.79 17.35
#